data_AF-A0A8S2V7Z7-F1
#
_entry.id   AF-A0A8S2V7Z7-F1
#
_cell.length_a   1.000
_cell.length_b   1.000
_cell.length_c   1.000
_cell.angle_alpha   90.00
_cell.angle_beta   90.00
_cell.angle_gamma   90.00
#
_symmetry.space_group_name_H-M   'P 1'
#
loop_
_entity.id
_entity.type
_entity.pdbx_description
1 polymer ?
#
loop_
_entity_poly.entity_id
_entity_poly.type
_entity_poly.pdbx_seq_one_letter_code
_entity_poly.pdbx_strand_id
1 'polypeptide(L)'
;PDQLPSKADLRPELTPVEDQSQIGSCSANCLAGAYEFLIKKHTGQNKDVSRLFMYYNGRVKENDGTDSQITDSGCSMTSAIEALEEYGACQESLWPYDIAKVNVKPIPDAYNEAKRFTIDEALQININLYEMKSCIAQGFPFAFGMKLFESFDKAADSGV
;
A
#
# COMPACT_ATOMS: atom_id res chain seq x y z
N PRO A 1 -15.45 -8.25 25.32
CA PRO A 1 -14.50 -7.30 24.70
C PRO A 1 -13.63 -6.66 25.78
N ASP A 2 -12.32 -6.71 25.60
CA ASP A 2 -11.37 -6.06 26.51
C ASP A 2 -11.46 -4.54 26.39
N GLN A 3 -11.08 -3.84 27.45
CA GLN A 3 -11.10 -2.39 27.46
C GLN A 3 -9.96 -1.84 26.60
N LEU A 4 -10.32 -1.23 25.47
CA LEU A 4 -9.37 -0.55 24.58
C LEU A 4 -8.85 0.76 25.21
N PRO A 5 -7.62 1.19 24.88
CA PRO A 5 -7.12 2.49 25.31
C PRO A 5 -8.01 3.64 24.79
N SER A 6 -8.07 4.72 25.55
CA SER A 6 -8.84 5.92 25.17
C SER A 6 -8.26 6.65 23.94
N LYS A 7 -6.97 6.45 23.64
CA LYS A 7 -6.26 7.00 22.49
C LYS A 7 -5.18 6.01 22.03
N ALA A 8 -5.04 5.87 20.71
CA ALA A 8 -3.90 5.23 20.05
C ALA A 8 -3.46 6.12 18.89
N ASP A 9 -2.16 6.23 18.64
CA ASP A 9 -1.57 7.08 17.61
C ASP A 9 -0.31 6.41 17.08
N LEU A 10 -0.38 5.93 15.84
CA LEU A 10 0.73 5.19 15.20
C LEU A 10 1.61 6.08 14.32
N ARG A 11 1.34 7.40 14.28
CA ARG A 11 2.09 8.33 13.42
C ARG A 11 3.60 8.37 13.68
N PRO A 12 4.10 8.29 14.94
CA PRO A 12 5.54 8.20 15.20
C PRO A 12 6.20 7.00 14.52
N GLU A 13 5.45 5.91 14.34
CA GLU A 13 5.88 4.67 13.72
C GLU A 13 5.63 4.64 12.20
N LEU A 14 4.89 5.58 11.61
CA LEU A 14 4.68 5.61 10.15
C LEU A 14 5.86 6.27 9.42
N THR A 15 5.97 6.00 8.11
CA THR A 15 6.83 6.73 7.18
C THR A 15 6.18 8.07 6.77
N PRO A 16 6.94 9.03 6.22
CA PRO A 16 6.37 10.26 5.68
C PRO A 16 5.28 9.99 4.64
N VAL A 17 4.29 10.89 4.56
CA VAL A 17 3.22 10.79 3.55
C VAL A 17 3.81 10.96 2.16
N GLU A 18 3.47 10.05 1.25
CA GLU A 18 3.91 10.07 -0.14
C GLU A 18 2.88 10.73 -1.07
N ASP A 19 3.36 11.26 -2.19
CA ASP A 19 2.52 11.82 -3.25
C ASP A 19 2.29 10.79 -4.37
N GLN A 20 1.03 10.41 -4.60
CA GLN A 20 0.64 9.49 -5.68
C GLN A 20 0.58 10.15 -7.07
N SER A 21 0.77 11.46 -7.15
CA SER A 21 0.71 12.25 -8.38
C SER A 21 -0.64 12.08 -9.11
N GLN A 22 -0.63 12.14 -10.44
CA GLN A 22 -1.83 12.16 -11.29
C GLN A 22 -2.21 10.78 -11.86
N ILE A 23 -1.81 9.69 -11.19
CA ILE A 23 -2.10 8.31 -11.62
C ILE A 23 -2.97 7.57 -10.62
N GLY A 24 -3.67 6.52 -11.08
CA GLY A 24 -4.64 5.73 -10.29
C GLY A 24 -4.02 4.75 -9.29
N SER A 25 -2.92 5.10 -8.63
CA SER A 25 -2.09 4.17 -7.85
C SER A 25 -2.36 4.16 -6.33
N CYS A 26 -3.52 4.63 -5.88
CA CYS A 26 -3.85 4.78 -4.47
C CYS A 26 -3.75 3.47 -3.66
N SER A 27 -4.19 2.34 -4.21
CA SER A 27 -4.07 1.02 -3.57
C SER A 27 -2.61 0.65 -3.33
N ALA A 28 -1.72 0.93 -4.30
CA ALA A 28 -0.30 0.66 -4.16
C ALA A 28 0.39 1.59 -3.16
N ASN A 29 0.05 2.88 -3.12
CA ASN A 29 0.57 3.81 -2.11
C ASN A 29 0.09 3.42 -0.70
N CYS A 30 -1.18 3.00 -0.56
CA CYS A 30 -1.74 2.54 0.70
C CYS A 30 -1.00 1.30 1.24
N LEU A 31 -0.76 0.31 0.37
CA LEU A 31 -0.04 -0.90 0.76
C LEU A 31 1.46 -0.67 0.94
N ALA A 32 2.08 0.25 0.20
CA ALA A 32 3.46 0.65 0.44
C ALA A 32 3.61 1.19 1.86
N GLY A 33 2.78 2.15 2.28
CA GLY A 33 2.82 2.67 3.66
C GLY A 33 2.59 1.60 4.73
N ALA A 34 1.71 0.62 4.49
CA ALA A 34 1.53 -0.52 5.40
C ALA A 34 2.77 -1.44 5.44
N TYR A 35 3.39 -1.69 4.29
CA TYR A 35 4.58 -2.52 4.17
C TYR A 35 5.80 -1.86 4.82
N GLU A 36 6.02 -0.57 4.57
CA GLU A 36 7.10 0.23 5.15
C GLU A 36 6.97 0.36 6.66
N PHE A 37 5.74 0.52 7.15
CA PHE A 37 5.46 0.43 8.58
C PHE A 37 5.96 -0.90 9.17
N LEU A 38 5.70 -2.03 8.50
CA LEU A 38 6.19 -3.33 8.95
C LEU A 38 7.71 -3.42 8.90
N ILE A 39 8.36 -2.90 7.86
CA ILE A 39 9.83 -2.83 7.78
C ILE A 39 10.38 -2.05 8.98
N LYS A 40 9.87 -0.85 9.23
CA LYS A 40 10.33 0.02 10.32
C LYS A 40 10.07 -0.62 11.68
N LYS A 41 8.91 -1.26 11.88
CA LYS A 41 8.57 -1.96 13.12
C LYS A 41 9.52 -3.14 13.41
N HIS A 42 9.94 -3.89 12.39
CA HIS A 42 10.83 -5.04 12.55
C HIS A 42 12.31 -4.68 12.60
N THR A 43 12.74 -3.66 11.86
CA THR A 43 14.17 -3.36 11.64
C THR A 43 14.63 -2.05 12.28
N GLY A 44 13.70 -1.17 12.66
CA GLY A 44 13.98 0.20 13.08
C GLY A 44 14.40 1.13 11.95
N GLN A 45 14.39 0.68 10.69
CA GLN A 45 14.84 1.46 9.54
C GLN A 45 13.65 1.94 8.70
N ASN A 46 13.72 3.19 8.25
CA ASN A 46 12.85 3.68 7.18
C ASN A 46 13.43 3.19 5.84
N LYS A 47 12.59 2.52 5.06
CA LYS A 47 12.92 2.01 3.73
C LYS A 47 11.70 2.23 2.86
N ASP A 48 11.94 2.70 1.65
CA ASP A 48 10.87 2.96 0.69
C ASP A 48 10.75 1.78 -0.28
N VAL A 49 9.53 1.28 -0.45
CA VAL A 49 9.24 0.20 -1.40
C VAL A 49 8.67 0.77 -2.69
N SER A 50 8.97 0.14 -3.83
CA SER A 50 8.56 0.66 -5.13
C SER A 50 7.04 0.56 -5.31
N ARG A 51 6.38 1.71 -5.19
CA ARG A 51 4.94 1.82 -5.43
C ARG A 51 4.57 1.52 -6.89
N LEU A 52 5.41 1.89 -7.86
CA LEU A 52 5.13 1.57 -9.27
C LEU A 52 5.29 0.08 -9.56
N PHE A 53 6.23 -0.61 -8.90
CA PHE A 53 6.34 -2.06 -9.02
C PHE A 53 5.09 -2.74 -8.46
N MET A 54 4.67 -2.34 -7.26
CA MET A 54 3.44 -2.85 -6.64
C MET A 54 2.21 -2.54 -7.51
N TYR A 55 2.13 -1.34 -8.06
CA TYR A 55 1.00 -0.91 -8.88
C TYR A 55 0.92 -1.61 -10.24
N TYR A 56 2.05 -1.83 -10.90
CA TYR A 56 2.10 -2.60 -12.15
C TYR A 56 1.62 -4.04 -11.91
N ASN A 57 2.20 -4.72 -10.93
CA ASN A 57 1.86 -6.12 -10.66
C ASN A 57 0.44 -6.29 -10.10
N GLY A 58 -0.06 -5.33 -9.32
CA GLY A 58 -1.46 -5.31 -8.88
C GLY A 58 -2.44 -5.23 -10.06
N ARG A 59 -2.11 -4.51 -11.14
CA ARG A 59 -2.93 -4.48 -12.35
C ARG A 59 -2.79 -5.72 -13.22
N VAL A 60 -1.62 -6.36 -13.21
CA VAL A 60 -1.46 -7.69 -13.82
C VAL A 60 -2.37 -8.70 -13.12
N LYS A 61 -2.44 -8.67 -11.78
CA LYS A 61 -3.38 -9.49 -10.99
C LYS A 61 -4.85 -9.18 -11.28
N GLU A 62 -5.20 -7.89 -11.33
CA GLU A 62 -6.55 -7.45 -11.71
C GLU A 62 -6.95 -7.93 -13.11
N ASN A 63 -5.97 -8.15 -14.00
CA ASN A 63 -6.17 -8.64 -15.36
C ASN A 63 -5.86 -10.14 -15.50
N ASP A 64 -6.26 -10.95 -14.52
CA ASP A 64 -6.13 -12.41 -14.49
C ASP A 64 -4.68 -12.91 -14.73
N GLY A 65 -3.68 -12.16 -14.28
CA GLY A 65 -2.26 -12.47 -14.46
C GLY A 65 -1.69 -12.09 -15.82
N THR A 66 -2.44 -11.39 -16.67
CA THR A 66 -2.04 -11.04 -18.03
C THR A 66 -1.43 -9.64 -18.09
N ASP A 67 -0.22 -9.52 -18.63
CA ASP A 67 0.51 -8.25 -18.76
C ASP A 67 0.33 -7.56 -20.13
N SER A 68 -0.49 -8.13 -21.01
CA SER A 68 -0.86 -7.48 -22.27
C SER A 68 -1.83 -6.32 -22.01
N GLN A 69 -1.51 -5.13 -22.53
CA GLN A 69 -2.37 -3.94 -22.46
C GLN A 69 -2.62 -3.38 -21.05
N ILE A 70 -1.62 -3.46 -20.16
CA ILE A 70 -1.69 -2.75 -18.88
C ILE A 70 -1.85 -1.24 -19.12
N THR A 71 -2.87 -0.66 -18.50
CA THR A 71 -3.18 0.78 -18.55
C THR A 71 -3.39 1.33 -17.14
N ASP A 72 -3.38 2.65 -16.98
CA ASP A 72 -3.62 3.30 -15.69
C ASP A 72 -5.13 3.26 -15.36
N SER A 73 -5.58 2.14 -14.81
CA SER A 73 -7.00 1.84 -14.54
C SER A 73 -7.32 1.71 -13.05
N GLY A 74 -6.33 1.87 -12.17
CA GLY A 74 -6.42 1.42 -10.79
C GLY A 74 -6.32 -0.10 -10.65
N CYS A 75 -6.24 -0.57 -9.41
CA CYS A 75 -6.40 -1.97 -9.04
C CYS A 75 -7.11 -2.09 -7.69
N SER A 76 -7.80 -3.21 -7.48
CA SER A 76 -8.41 -3.51 -6.19
C SER A 76 -7.34 -3.77 -5.11
N MET A 77 -7.73 -3.60 -3.85
CA MET A 77 -6.87 -3.94 -2.71
C MET A 77 -6.50 -5.43 -2.73
N THR A 78 -7.45 -6.29 -3.12
CA THR A 78 -7.25 -7.74 -3.25
C THR A 78 -6.16 -8.05 -4.28
N SER A 79 -6.26 -7.55 -5.51
CA SER A 79 -5.25 -7.78 -6.54
C SER A 79 -3.87 -7.25 -6.15
N ALA A 80 -3.83 -6.13 -5.43
CA ALA A 80 -2.57 -5.56 -4.95
C ALA A 80 -1.94 -6.40 -3.82
N ILE A 81 -2.74 -6.99 -2.93
CA ILE A 81 -2.30 -7.94 -1.90
C ILE A 81 -1.79 -9.23 -2.57
N GLU A 82 -2.54 -9.81 -3.50
CA GLU A 82 -2.12 -11.02 -4.24
C GLU A 82 -0.82 -10.79 -5.03
N ALA A 83 -0.61 -9.57 -5.53
CA ALA A 83 0.64 -9.20 -6.18
C ALA A 83 1.81 -9.14 -5.20
N LEU A 84 1.60 -8.67 -3.96
CA LEU A 84 2.61 -8.69 -2.91
C LEU A 84 2.92 -10.11 -2.42
N GLU A 85 1.93 -10.99 -2.36
CA GLU A 85 2.11 -12.41 -2.03
C GLU A 85 2.94 -13.12 -3.11
N GLU A 86 2.64 -12.89 -4.39
CA GLU A 86 3.34 -13.57 -5.49
C GLU A 86 4.70 -12.96 -5.84
N TYR A 87 4.78 -11.63 -5.93
CA TYR A 87 5.95 -10.93 -6.46
C TYR A 87 6.76 -10.19 -5.38
N GLY A 88 6.14 -9.87 -4.25
CA GLY A 88 6.72 -9.07 -3.18
C GLY A 88 6.89 -7.60 -3.56
N ALA A 89 7.82 -6.92 -2.90
CA ALA A 89 8.14 -5.51 -3.14
C ALA A 89 9.65 -5.29 -3.27
N CYS A 90 10.09 -4.57 -4.30
CA CYS A 90 11.47 -4.11 -4.42
C CYS A 90 11.64 -2.72 -3.80
N GLN A 91 12.88 -2.25 -3.66
CA GLN A 91 13.15 -0.89 -3.20
C GLN A 91 12.72 0.15 -4.24
N GLU A 92 12.17 1.28 -3.79
CA GLU A 92 11.81 2.41 -4.66
C GLU A 92 13.04 2.92 -5.44
N SER A 93 14.25 2.82 -4.89
CA SER A 93 15.50 3.16 -5.61
C SER A 93 15.78 2.27 -6.83
N LEU A 94 15.30 1.02 -6.85
CA LEU A 94 15.51 0.08 -7.94
C LEU A 94 14.47 0.25 -9.05
N TRP A 95 13.23 0.60 -8.68
CA TRP A 95 12.18 0.95 -9.62
C TRP A 95 11.47 2.25 -9.20
N PRO A 96 12.06 3.43 -9.52
CA PRO A 96 11.58 4.70 -9.00
C PRO A 96 10.19 5.09 -9.47
N TYR A 97 9.53 5.91 -8.65
CA TYR A 97 8.22 6.52 -8.89
C TYR A 97 8.22 7.57 -10.02
N ASP A 98 8.54 7.10 -11.23
CA ASP A 98 8.47 7.85 -12.48
C ASP A 98 7.16 7.52 -13.19
N ILE A 99 6.17 8.41 -13.10
CA ILE A 99 4.83 8.18 -13.66
C ILE A 99 4.83 7.95 -15.18
N ALA A 100 5.88 8.34 -15.90
CA ALA A 100 6.02 7.99 -17.32
C ALA A 100 6.17 6.48 -17.54
N LYS A 101 6.58 5.74 -16.51
CA LYS A 101 6.70 4.28 -16.49
C LYS A 101 5.48 3.57 -15.93
N VAL A 102 4.36 4.28 -15.72
CA VAL A 102 3.16 3.69 -15.09
C VAL A 102 2.73 2.38 -15.76
N ASN A 103 2.82 2.26 -17.08
CA ASN A 103 2.42 1.04 -17.81
C ASN A 103 3.62 0.20 -18.28
N VAL A 104 4.84 0.56 -17.89
CA VAL A 104 6.06 -0.13 -18.30
C VAL A 104 6.33 -1.26 -17.31
N LYS A 105 6.55 -2.47 -17.85
CA LYS A 105 6.92 -3.63 -17.03
C LYS A 105 8.22 -3.36 -16.28
N PRO A 106 8.27 -3.60 -14.95
CA PRO A 106 9.49 -3.46 -14.19
C PRO A 106 10.63 -4.33 -14.73
N ILE A 107 11.86 -3.86 -14.51
CA ILE A 107 13.07 -4.59 -14.92
C ILE A 107 13.17 -5.94 -14.17
N PRO A 108 13.80 -6.96 -14.79
CA PRO A 108 13.97 -8.27 -14.14
C PRO A 108 14.62 -8.21 -12.75
N ASP A 109 15.55 -7.30 -12.54
CA ASP A 109 16.22 -7.14 -11.23
C ASP A 109 15.26 -6.69 -10.12
N ALA A 110 14.23 -5.90 -10.46
CA ALA A 110 13.18 -5.54 -9.51
C ALA A 110 12.42 -6.77 -9.04
N TYR A 111 12.06 -7.69 -9.94
CA TYR A 111 11.42 -8.96 -9.58
C TYR A 111 12.34 -9.88 -8.76
N ASN A 112 13.64 -9.90 -9.08
CA ASN A 112 14.62 -10.71 -8.34
C ASN A 112 14.80 -10.20 -6.89
N GLU A 113 14.81 -8.88 -6.69
CA GLU A 113 14.84 -8.29 -5.35
C GLU A 113 13.52 -8.54 -4.61
N ALA A 114 12.39 -8.27 -5.26
CA ALA A 114 11.06 -8.30 -4.66
C ALA A 114 10.67 -9.68 -4.09
N LYS A 115 11.11 -10.78 -4.74
CA LYS A 115 10.89 -12.16 -4.26
C LYS A 115 11.43 -12.45 -2.85
N ARG A 116 12.33 -11.62 -2.33
CA ARG A 116 12.88 -11.74 -0.98
C ARG A 116 12.02 -11.06 0.08
N PHE A 117 10.96 -10.36 -0.37
CA PHE A 117 10.15 -9.41 0.37
C PHE A 117 8.66 -9.62 0.05
N THR A 118 8.24 -10.88 -0.11
CA THR A 118 6.82 -11.25 -0.19
C THR A 118 6.15 -11.09 1.17
N ILE A 119 4.82 -10.91 1.17
CA ILE A 119 4.02 -11.07 2.38
C ILE A 119 3.53 -12.52 2.46
N ASP A 120 3.47 -13.06 3.69
CA ASP A 120 3.00 -14.44 3.92
C ASP A 120 1.48 -14.50 4.09
N GLU A 121 0.88 -13.45 4.67
CA GLU A 121 -0.56 -13.40 4.97
C GLU A 121 -1.05 -11.95 5.00
N ALA A 122 -2.29 -11.75 4.52
CA ALA A 122 -3.08 -10.55 4.73
C ALA A 122 -4.36 -10.86 5.51
N LEU A 123 -4.56 -10.18 6.63
CA LEU A 123 -5.72 -10.38 7.50
C LEU A 123 -6.81 -9.35 7.20
N GLN A 124 -8.02 -9.84 6.93
CA GLN A 124 -9.18 -8.98 6.76
C GLN A 124 -9.75 -8.57 8.12
N ILE A 125 -9.96 -7.26 8.30
CA ILE A 125 -10.67 -6.69 9.44
C ILE A 125 -12.13 -6.47 9.02
N ASN A 126 -13.08 -6.93 9.84
CA ASN A 126 -14.49 -6.66 9.54
C ASN A 126 -14.78 -5.17 9.68
N ILE A 127 -15.81 -4.69 8.98
CA ILE A 127 -16.30 -3.31 9.13
C ILE A 127 -17.05 -3.21 10.46
N ASN A 128 -16.28 -3.23 11.54
CA ASN A 128 -16.70 -3.23 12.92
C ASN A 128 -15.77 -2.29 13.70
N LEU A 129 -16.37 -1.28 14.33
CA LEU A 129 -15.61 -0.22 15.00
C LEU A 129 -14.71 -0.75 16.13
N TYR A 130 -15.13 -1.81 16.84
CA TYR A 130 -14.31 -2.41 17.88
C TYR A 130 -13.08 -3.12 17.28
N GLU A 131 -13.24 -3.87 16.20
CA GLU A 131 -12.12 -4.56 15.53
C GLU A 131 -11.12 -3.55 14.94
N MET A 132 -11.62 -2.52 14.25
CA MET A 132 -10.78 -1.45 13.68
C MET A 132 -9.98 -0.73 14.78
N LYS A 133 -10.63 -0.38 15.90
CA LYS A 133 -9.92 0.22 17.06
C LYS A 133 -8.95 -0.75 17.71
N SER A 134 -9.30 -2.03 17.79
CA SER A 134 -8.45 -3.08 18.36
C SER A 134 -7.17 -3.26 17.55
N CYS A 135 -7.24 -3.23 16.22
CA CYS A 135 -6.06 -3.30 15.35
C CYS A 135 -5.06 -2.17 15.64
N ILE A 136 -5.56 -0.92 15.68
CA ILE A 136 -4.74 0.25 16.01
C ILE A 136 -4.20 0.16 17.45
N ALA A 137 -5.01 -0.29 18.41
CA ALA A 137 -4.59 -0.46 19.80
C ALA A 137 -3.50 -1.54 19.98
N GLN A 138 -3.48 -2.56 19.10
CA GLN A 138 -2.42 -3.56 19.03
C GLN A 138 -1.15 -3.05 18.32
N GLY A 139 -1.17 -1.79 17.88
CA GLY A 139 -0.02 -1.16 17.27
C GLY A 139 0.15 -1.48 15.80
N PHE A 140 -0.94 -1.75 15.06
CA PHE A 140 -0.90 -2.00 13.61
C PHE A 140 -1.85 -1.06 12.87
N PRO A 141 -1.43 -0.41 11.77
CA PRO A 141 -2.34 0.25 10.85
C PRO A 141 -3.09 -0.80 10.02
N PHE A 142 -4.15 -0.38 9.35
CA PHE A 142 -4.85 -1.20 8.36
C PHE A 142 -5.24 -0.38 7.13
N ALA A 143 -5.23 -1.03 5.97
CA ALA A 143 -5.62 -0.46 4.70
C ALA A 143 -7.13 -0.60 4.49
N PHE A 144 -7.78 0.40 3.89
CA PHE A 144 -9.19 0.34 3.50
C PHE A 144 -9.47 1.24 2.30
N GLY A 145 -10.54 0.92 1.56
CA GLY A 145 -11.09 1.76 0.50
C GLY A 145 -12.28 2.57 1.01
N MET A 146 -12.44 3.79 0.53
CA MET A 146 -13.62 4.61 0.80
C MET A 146 -14.07 5.39 -0.44
N LYS A 147 -15.36 5.71 -0.49
CA LYS A 147 -15.91 6.57 -1.53
C LYS A 147 -15.61 8.03 -1.20
N LEU A 148 -14.95 8.71 -2.13
CA LEU A 148 -14.70 10.15 -2.05
C LEU A 148 -15.82 10.94 -2.75
N PHE A 149 -16.05 12.15 -2.26
CA PHE A 149 -17.01 13.11 -2.79
C PHE A 149 -16.30 14.45 -2.95
N GLU A 150 -16.84 15.39 -3.73
CA GLU A 150 -16.24 16.72 -3.95
C GLU A 150 -15.95 17.50 -2.66
N SER A 151 -16.62 17.18 -1.56
CA SER A 151 -16.34 17.76 -0.25
C SER A 151 -14.94 17.41 0.27
N PHE A 152 -14.38 16.28 -0.16
CA PHE A 152 -13.03 15.84 0.22
C PHE A 152 -11.97 16.80 -0.34
N ASP A 153 -12.12 17.23 -1.60
CA ASP A 153 -11.21 18.18 -2.25
C ASP A 153 -11.31 19.61 -1.67
N LYS A 154 -12.35 19.87 -0.88
CA LYS A 154 -12.59 21.16 -0.21
C LYS A 154 -12.05 21.19 1.22
N ALA A 155 -11.64 20.04 1.77
CA ALA A 155 -11.03 19.98 3.09
C ALA A 155 -9.67 20.69 3.06
N ALA A 156 -9.48 21.70 3.90
CA ALA A 156 -8.24 22.45 4.02
C ALA A 156 -7.22 21.72 4.91
N ASP A 157 -6.01 22.29 5.07
CA ASP A 157 -4.92 21.79 5.93
C ASP A 157 -5.34 21.46 7.38
N SER A 158 -6.49 21.97 7.84
CA SER A 158 -7.07 21.69 9.16
C SER A 158 -7.88 20.39 9.26
N GLY A 159 -8.17 19.70 8.15
CA GLY A 159 -8.97 18.47 8.15
C GLY A 159 -10.44 18.67 8.55
N VAL A 160 -10.96 19.89 8.41
CA VAL A 160 -12.36 20.31 8.63
C VAL A 160 -12.83 21.10 7.42
#